data_AF-A0A9N9NWD3-F1
#
_entry.id   AF-A0A9N9NWD3-F1
#
_cell.length_a   1.000
_cell.length_b   1.000
_cell.length_c   1.000
_cell.angle_alpha   90.00
_cell.angle_beta   90.00
_cell.angle_gamma   90.00
#
_symmetry.space_group_name_H-M   'P 1'
#
loop_
_entity.id
_entity.type
_entity.pdbx_description
1 polymer ?
#
loop_
_entity_poly.entity_id
_entity_poly.type
_entity_poly.pdbx_seq_one_letter_code
_entity_poly.pdbx_strand_id
1 'polypeptide(L)' 'LDQKNEWKRRPQIDVCLKSLDNSKDIKQEFLEEVKNQHEHGGNSAIAIYGITKNPKDGNYMMVMD' A
#
# COMPACT_ATOMS: atom_id res chain seq x y z
N LEU A 1 -27.56 17.60 -0.86
CA LEU A 1 -26.36 18.23 -1.46
C LEU A 1 -25.21 17.27 -1.20
N ASP A 2 -24.96 16.35 -2.12
CA ASP A 2 -23.80 15.44 -2.02
C ASP A 2 -22.53 16.27 -2.18
N GLN A 3 -21.76 16.38 -1.10
CA GLN A 3 -20.41 16.91 -1.18
C GLN A 3 -19.57 15.92 -1.97
N LYS A 4 -19.27 16.25 -3.23
CA LYS A 4 -18.24 15.53 -4.01
C LYS A 4 -16.89 15.77 -3.32
N ASN A 5 -16.50 14.84 -2.46
CA ASN A 5 -15.14 14.75 -1.94
C ASN A 5 -14.23 14.31 -3.10
N GLU A 6 -13.77 15.27 -3.90
CA GLU A 6 -12.80 15.03 -4.95
C GLU A 6 -11.44 14.73 -4.33
N TRP A 7 -11.05 13.45 -4.38
CA TRP A 7 -9.71 13.02 -3.98
C TRP A 7 -8.67 13.70 -4.87
N LYS A 8 -7.94 14.67 -4.31
CA LYS A 8 -6.83 15.32 -5.01
C LYS A 8 -5.63 14.39 -5.03
N ARG A 9 -5.28 13.91 -6.23
CA ARG A 9 -4.09 13.09 -6.43
C ARG A 9 -2.85 13.96 -6.16
N ARG A 10 -1.87 13.41 -5.43
CA ARG A 10 -0.54 14.00 -5.37
C ARG A 10 0.08 14.00 -6.78
N PRO A 11 1.06 14.88 -7.05
CA PRO A 11 1.86 14.82 -8.28
C PRO A 11 2.46 13.42 -8.48
N GLN A 12 2.96 13.14 -9.69
CA GLN A 12 3.68 11.90 -9.94
C GLN A 12 4.87 11.81 -8.97
N ILE A 13 4.89 10.73 -8.18
CA ILE A 13 5.97 10.38 -7.28
C ILE A 13 6.61 9.09 -7.78
N ASP A 14 7.93 9.02 -7.68
CA ASP A 14 8.63 7.75 -7.82
C ASP A 14 8.36 6.92 -6.57
N VAL A 15 8.18 5.61 -6.76
CA VAL A 15 7.88 4.67 -5.67
C VAL A 15 8.67 3.40 -5.85
N CYS A 16 9.00 2.76 -4.75
CA CYS A 16 9.51 1.40 -4.73
C CYS A 16 8.33 0.40 -4.74
N LEU A 17 8.39 -0.58 -5.65
CA LEU A 17 7.48 -1.72 -5.67
C LEU A 17 8.23 -2.97 -5.23
N LYS A 18 7.88 -3.50 -4.05
CA LYS A 18 8.46 -4.74 -3.52
C LYS A 18 7.46 -5.88 -3.66
N SER A 19 7.80 -6.87 -4.48
CA SER A 19 7.04 -8.13 -4.56
C SER A 19 7.14 -8.91 -3.26
N LEU A 20 6.01 -9.46 -2.82
CA LEU A 20 5.91 -10.39 -1.69
C LEU A 20 5.68 -11.78 -2.23
N ASP A 21 6.70 -12.62 -2.21
CA ASP A 21 6.60 -13.97 -2.76
C ASP A 21 5.60 -14.82 -1.96
N ASN A 22 4.88 -15.69 -2.66
CA ASN A 22 3.87 -16.60 -2.09
C ASN A 22 2.75 -15.90 -1.29
N SER A 23 2.40 -14.67 -1.65
CA SER A 23 1.46 -13.84 -0.89
C SER A 23 0.01 -13.92 -1.38
N LYS A 24 -0.32 -14.82 -2.31
CA LYS A 24 -1.68 -14.96 -2.85
C LYS A 24 -2.75 -15.10 -1.76
N ASP A 25 -2.41 -15.83 -0.71
CA ASP A 25 -3.27 -16.18 0.41
C ASP A 25 -2.82 -15.49 1.71
N ILE A 26 -2.55 -14.18 1.66
CA ILE A 26 -2.24 -13.41 2.89
C ILE A 26 -3.40 -13.42 3.87
N LYS A 27 -3.06 -13.50 5.16
CA LYS A 27 -4.02 -13.38 6.25
C LYS A 27 -4.48 -11.93 6.44
N GLN A 28 -5.68 -11.77 7.00
CA GLN A 28 -6.22 -10.45 7.35
C GLN A 28 -5.30 -9.68 8.30
N GLU A 29 -4.66 -10.35 9.25
CA GLU A 29 -3.69 -9.74 10.19
C GLU A 29 -2.56 -8.99 9.48
N PHE A 30 -2.10 -9.50 8.32
CA PHE A 30 -1.08 -8.82 7.53
C PHE A 30 -1.62 -7.50 6.92
N LEU A 31 -2.87 -7.51 6.44
CA LEU A 31 -3.51 -6.32 5.90
C LEU A 31 -3.72 -5.26 6.99
N GLU A 32 -4.09 -5.69 8.20
CA GLU A 32 -4.25 -4.83 9.36
C GLU A 32 -2.93 -4.18 9.76
N GLU A 33 -1.82 -4.93 9.73
CA GLU A 33 -0.50 -4.39 10.02
C GLU A 33 -0.05 -3.38 8.95
N VAL A 34 -0.26 -3.67 7.65
CA VAL A 34 0.07 -2.69 6.59
C VAL A 34 -0.75 -1.41 6.75
N LYS A 35 -2.04 -1.52 7.09
CA LYS A 35 -2.87 -0.36 7.39
C LYS A 35 -2.34 0.41 8.60
N ASN A 36 -1.96 -0.30 9.66
CA ASN A 36 -1.40 0.31 10.86
C ASN A 36 -0.10 1.07 10.58
N GLN A 37 0.80 0.50 9.77
CA GLN A 37 2.03 1.18 9.33
C GLN A 37 1.76 2.39 8.42
N HIS A 38 0.72 2.31 7.56
CA HIS A 38 0.31 3.45 6.73
C HIS A 38 -0.23 4.61 7.57
N GLU A 39 -1.01 4.32 8.62
CA GLU A 39 -1.67 5.32 9.46
C GLU A 39 -0.74 5.87 10.56
N HIS A 40 0.13 5.03 11.13
CA HIS A 40 0.91 5.32 12.33
C HIS A 40 2.43 5.18 12.14
N GLY A 41 2.90 4.94 10.91
CA GLY A 41 4.32 4.85 10.60
C GLY A 41 5.07 6.13 11.02
N GLY A 42 6.11 5.96 11.84
CA GLY A 42 6.93 7.08 12.29
C GLY A 42 7.97 7.50 11.24
N ASN A 43 8.54 8.70 11.40
CA ASN A 43 9.55 9.25 10.49
C ASN A 43 10.86 8.43 10.39
N SER A 44 11.05 7.44 11.27
CA SER A 44 12.19 6.52 11.26
C SER A 44 11.94 5.24 10.46
N ALA A 45 10.73 5.04 9.93
CA ALA A 45 10.35 3.90 9.11
C ALA A 45 10.12 4.32 7.66
N ILE A 46 10.25 3.37 6.72
CA ILE A 46 9.90 3.59 5.32
C ILE A 46 8.40 3.83 5.23
N ALA A 47 7.99 4.90 4.55
CA ALA A 47 6.58 5.20 4.34
C ALA A 47 5.95 4.13 3.44
N ILE A 48 4.91 3.47 3.95
CA ILE A 48 4.09 2.54 3.18
C ILE A 48 2.88 3.32 2.66
N TYR A 49 2.73 3.37 1.34
CA TYR A 49 1.59 4.01 0.69
C TYR A 49 0.41 3.04 0.49
N GLY A 50 0.68 1.73 0.50
CA GLY A 50 -0.34 0.70 0.45
C GLY A 50 0.17 -0.59 -0.18
N ILE A 51 -0.77 -1.40 -0.69
CA ILE A 51 -0.50 -2.64 -1.41
C ILE A 51 -1.23 -2.68 -2.75
N THR A 52 -0.70 -3.44 -3.69
CA THR A 52 -1.33 -3.75 -4.97
C THR A 52 -1.11 -5.22 -5.30
N LYS A 53 -1.75 -5.74 -6.35
CA LYS A 53 -1.52 -7.10 -6.85
C LYS A 53 -0.75 -7.05 -8.16
N ASN A 54 0.29 -7.86 -8.28
CA ASN A 54 0.98 -8.09 -9.53
C ASN A 54 0.06 -8.90 -10.47
N PRO A 55 -0.28 -8.38 -11.66
CA PRO A 55 -1.18 -9.07 -12.58
C PRO A 55 -0.58 -10.35 -13.18
N LYS A 56 0.76 -10.52 -13.14
CA LYS A 56 1.43 -11.69 -13.77
C LYS A 56 1.32 -12.95 -12.92
N ASP A 57 1.60 -12.83 -11.63
CA ASP A 57 1.66 -13.96 -10.72
C ASP A 57 0.57 -13.93 -9.65
N GLY A 58 -0.13 -12.80 -9.45
CA GLY A 58 -1.16 -12.63 -8.42
C GLY A 58 -0.62 -12.37 -7.02
N ASN A 59 0.70 -12.28 -6.85
CA ASN A 59 1.32 -11.92 -5.58
C ASN A 59 1.04 -10.45 -5.26
N TYR A 60 0.88 -10.14 -3.98
CA TYR A 60 0.83 -8.77 -3.51
C TYR A 60 2.20 -8.10 -3.64
N MET A 61 2.17 -6.80 -3.88
CA MET A 61 3.33 -5.92 -3.84
C MET A 61 3.05 -4.79 -2.86
N MET A 62 4.05 -4.42 -2.07
CA MET A 62 4.00 -3.20 -1.27
C MET A 62 4.42 -2.00 -2.13
N VAL A 63 3.70 -0.90 -1.95
CA VAL A 63 4.02 0.42 -2.54
C VAL A 63 4.60 1.27 -1.43
N MET A 64 5.86 1.67 -1.57
CA MET A 64 6.59 2.40 -0.54
C MET A 64 7.46 3.50 -1.15
N ASP A 65 7.96 4.40 -0.31
CA ASP A 65 9.01 5.37 -0.68
C ASP A 65 10.32 4.66 -1.06
#